data_AF-A0A3B9KZE2-F1
#
_entry.id   AF-A0A3B9KZE2-F1
#
_cell.length_a   1.000
_cell.length_b   1.000
_cell.length_c   1.000
_cell.angle_alpha   90.00
_cell.angle_beta   90.00
_cell.angle_gamma   90.00
#
_symmetry.space_group_name_H-M   'P 1'
#
loop_
_entity.id
_entity.type
_entity.pdbx_description
1 polymer ?
#
loop_
_entity_poly.entity_id
_entity_poly.type
_entity_poly.pdbx_seq_one_letter_code
_entity_poly.pdbx_strand_id
1 'polypeptide(L)'
;MNRQDRIDALKAAAKERILILDGAWGAMIQRRGLEESDYRGDRFSEDKYPGQMKGNNDILCLTRPDIVTDLHNAYYGAGADISETNTFSST
;
A
#
# COMPACT_ATOMS: atom_id res chain seq x y z
N MET A 1 -22.47 7.02 -0.45
CA MET A 1 -22.35 5.91 0.52
C MET A 1 -21.72 6.40 1.80
N ASN A 2 -22.44 6.28 2.91
CA ASN A 2 -21.90 6.49 4.25
C ASN A 2 -21.13 5.23 4.73
N ARG A 3 -20.63 5.24 5.98
CA ARG A 3 -19.90 4.10 6.55
C ARG A 3 -20.77 2.83 6.66
N GLN A 4 -22.02 2.99 7.08
CA GLN A 4 -22.96 1.89 7.25
C GLN A 4 -23.26 1.22 5.91
N ASP A 5 -23.53 2.01 4.87
CA ASP A 5 -23.80 1.48 3.52
C ASP A 5 -22.65 0.61 3.00
N ARG A 6 -21.38 1.00 3.25
CA ARG A 6 -20.20 0.24 2.84
C ARG A 6 -20.05 -1.07 3.61
N ILE A 7 -20.34 -1.06 4.91
CA ILE A 7 -20.30 -2.26 5.76
C ILE A 7 -21.38 -3.25 5.30
N ASP A 8 -22.57 -2.76 4.99
CA ASP A 8 -23.68 -3.62 4.54
C ASP A 8 -23.39 -4.21 3.15
N ALA A 9 -22.82 -3.43 2.23
CA ALA A 9 -22.36 -3.92 0.93
C ALA A 9 -21.29 -5.01 1.07
N LEU A 10 -20.30 -4.82 1.94
CA LEU A 10 -19.25 -5.82 2.21
C LEU A 10 -19.85 -7.12 2.76
N LYS A 11 -20.76 -7.03 3.75
CA LYS A 11 -21.43 -8.20 4.34
C LYS A 11 -22.33 -8.92 3.34
N ALA A 12 -23.01 -8.19 2.46
CA ALA A 12 -23.82 -8.77 1.41
C ALA A 12 -22.94 -9.58 0.43
N ALA A 13 -21.87 -8.96 -0.09
CA ALA A 13 -20.94 -9.63 -1.00
C ALA A 13 -20.31 -10.89 -0.38
N ALA A 14 -19.92 -10.83 0.90
CA ALA A 14 -19.33 -11.96 1.62
C ALA A 14 -20.29 -13.14 1.87
N LYS A 15 -21.62 -12.93 1.76
CA LYS A 15 -22.61 -14.02 1.82
C LYS A 15 -22.77 -14.74 0.48
N GLU A 16 -22.51 -14.04 -0.62
CA GLU A 16 -22.71 -14.55 -1.98
C GLU A 16 -21.48 -15.33 -2.48
N ARG A 17 -20.27 -14.91 -2.06
CA ARG A 17 -19.01 -15.52 -2.48
C ARG A 17 -17.87 -15.26 -1.49
N ILE A 18 -16.79 -16.01 -1.65
CA ILE A 18 -15.53 -15.73 -0.97
C ILE A 18 -14.96 -14.42 -1.52
N LEU A 19 -14.52 -13.55 -0.62
CA LEU A 19 -13.79 -12.32 -0.95
C LEU A 19 -12.29 -12.57 -0.84
N ILE A 20 -11.53 -12.07 -1.80
CA ILE A 20 -10.08 -12.24 -1.87
C ILE A 20 -9.39 -11.00 -1.31
N LEU A 21 -8.55 -11.19 -0.30
CA LEU A 21 -7.61 -10.17 0.18
C LEU A 21 -6.39 -10.13 -0.75
N ASP A 22 -5.74 -8.97 -0.85
CA ASP A 22 -4.49 -8.82 -1.56
C ASP A 22 -3.34 -9.63 -0.95
N GLY A 23 -2.18 -9.54 -1.60
CA GLY A 23 -1.00 -10.31 -1.24
C GLY A 23 0.06 -9.51 -0.48
N ALA A 24 1.24 -10.12 -0.37
CA ALA A 24 2.36 -9.55 0.36
C ALA A 24 2.96 -8.29 -0.31
N TRP A 25 2.68 -7.12 0.28
CA TRP A 25 3.21 -5.82 -0.13
C TRP A 25 4.74 -5.75 -0.11
N GLY A 26 5.37 -6.15 0.99
CA GLY A 26 6.83 -6.04 1.15
C GLY A 26 7.60 -6.80 0.05
N ALA A 27 7.15 -8.00 -0.32
CA ALA A 27 7.76 -8.78 -1.39
C ALA A 27 7.61 -8.11 -2.76
N MET A 28 6.47 -7.48 -3.04
CA MET A 28 6.24 -6.75 -4.28
C MET A 28 7.05 -5.46 -4.36
N ILE A 29 7.22 -4.74 -3.25
CA ILE A 29 8.07 -3.54 -3.17
C ILE A 29 9.54 -3.92 -3.35
N GLN A 30 10.02 -4.98 -2.71
CA GLN A 30 11.41 -5.45 -2.86
C GLN A 30 11.77 -5.76 -4.33
N ARG A 31 10.82 -6.30 -5.12
CA ARG A 31 11.01 -6.57 -6.55
C ARG A 31 11.19 -5.31 -7.41
N ARG A 32 10.84 -4.12 -6.90
CA ARG A 32 11.02 -2.85 -7.61
C ARG A 32 12.46 -2.35 -7.57
N GLY A 33 13.34 -2.94 -6.73
CA GLY A 33 14.75 -2.57 -6.67
C GLY A 33 14.97 -1.11 -6.26
N LEU A 34 14.14 -0.61 -5.34
CA LEU A 34 14.19 0.79 -4.91
C LEU A 34 15.45 1.10 -4.13
N GLU A 35 15.96 2.32 -4.33
CA GLU A 35 17.14 2.84 -3.67
C GLU A 35 16.78 3.90 -2.63
N GLU A 36 17.74 4.26 -1.76
CA GLU A 36 17.54 5.22 -0.66
C GLU A 36 16.86 6.52 -1.13
N SER A 37 17.23 7.02 -2.32
CA SER A 37 16.64 8.21 -2.92
C SER A 37 15.15 8.08 -3.21
N ASP A 38 14.67 6.89 -3.57
CA ASP A 38 13.24 6.63 -3.82
C ASP A 38 12.43 6.74 -2.52
N TYR A 39 12.99 6.23 -1.43
CA TYR A 39 12.37 6.30 -0.11
C TYR A 39 12.36 7.73 0.43
N ARG A 40 13.42 8.50 0.18
CA ARG A 40 13.52 9.87 0.70
C ARG A 40 12.65 10.87 -0.06
N GLY A 41 12.68 10.79 -1.40
CA GLY A 41 12.20 11.87 -2.27
C GLY A 41 12.72 13.24 -1.82
N ASP A 42 11.97 14.30 -2.14
CA ASP A 42 12.31 15.65 -1.69
C ASP A 42 11.91 15.91 -0.23
N ARG A 43 10.97 15.10 0.30
CA ARG A 43 10.33 15.32 1.60
C ARG A 43 11.22 14.92 2.77
N PHE A 44 12.00 13.85 2.63
CA PHE A 44 12.83 13.28 3.69
C PHE A 44 14.33 13.38 3.38
N SER A 45 14.73 14.57 2.92
CA SER A 45 16.13 14.90 2.65
C SER A 45 17.02 14.64 3.86
N GLU A 46 18.26 14.20 3.61
CA GLU A 46 19.17 13.71 4.66
C GLU A 46 19.59 14.79 5.67
N ASP A 47 19.60 16.06 5.26
CA ASP A 47 19.85 17.20 6.14
C ASP A 47 18.75 17.39 7.20
N LYS A 48 17.49 17.10 6.85
CA LYS A 48 16.33 17.24 7.75
C LYS A 48 16.05 15.97 8.52
N TYR A 49 16.29 14.82 7.91
CA TYR A 49 15.98 13.49 8.44
C TYR A 49 17.22 12.59 8.29
N PRO A 50 18.18 12.69 9.23
CA PRO A 50 19.39 11.86 9.20
C PRO A 50 19.06 10.40 9.48
N GLY A 51 19.90 9.49 8.98
CA GLY A 51 19.73 8.04 9.13
C GLY A 51 18.93 7.41 7.98
N GLN A 52 18.99 6.09 7.85
CA GLN A 52 18.49 5.35 6.68
C GLN A 52 16.95 5.34 6.57
N MET A 53 16.44 5.60 5.37
CA MET A 53 15.01 5.51 5.04
C MET A 53 14.65 4.27 4.21
N LYS A 54 15.61 3.71 3.46
CA LYS A 54 15.41 2.47 2.67
C LYS A 54 14.92 1.34 3.57
N GLY A 55 13.82 0.73 3.17
CA GLY A 55 13.14 -0.33 3.92
C GLY A 55 11.92 0.13 4.72
N ASN A 56 11.77 1.44 4.97
CA ASN A 56 10.52 2.00 5.49
C ASN A 56 9.50 2.09 4.33
N ASN A 57 8.69 1.06 4.13
CA ASN A 57 7.77 1.02 2.99
C ASN A 57 6.60 1.98 3.14
N ASP A 58 6.17 2.28 4.37
CA ASP A 58 5.03 3.16 4.65
C ASP A 58 5.22 4.57 4.06
N ILE A 59 6.44 5.11 4.07
CA ILE A 59 6.72 6.46 3.52
C ILE A 59 6.62 6.52 1.99
N LEU A 60 6.59 5.39 1.29
CA LEU A 60 6.37 5.36 -0.16
C LEU A 60 4.98 5.88 -0.54
N CYS A 61 4.00 5.87 0.39
CA CYS A 61 2.73 6.58 0.21
C CYS A 61 2.91 8.09 -0.04
N LEU A 62 4.02 8.67 0.42
CA LEU A 62 4.32 10.09 0.32
C LEU A 62 5.37 10.40 -0.76
N THR A 63 6.36 9.52 -0.92
CA THR A 63 7.50 9.77 -1.83
C THR A 63 7.35 9.10 -3.18
N ARG A 64 6.66 7.95 -3.25
CA ARG A 64 6.39 7.19 -4.48
C ARG A 64 4.93 6.70 -4.54
N PRO A 65 3.94 7.62 -4.49
CA PRO A 65 2.52 7.25 -4.57
C PRO A 65 2.18 6.55 -5.90
N ASP A 66 2.98 6.75 -6.95
CA ASP A 66 2.90 6.02 -8.22
C ASP A 66 3.11 4.51 -8.01
N ILE A 67 4.13 4.12 -7.25
CA ILE A 67 4.41 2.72 -6.94
C ILE A 67 3.27 2.10 -6.12
N VAL A 68 2.83 2.78 -5.06
CA VAL A 68 1.74 2.29 -4.21
C VAL A 68 0.45 2.08 -5.02
N THR A 69 0.13 3.03 -5.90
CA THR A 69 -1.02 2.93 -6.82
C THR A 69 -0.88 1.73 -7.77
N ASP A 70 0.30 1.56 -8.37
CA ASP A 70 0.58 0.44 -9.28
C ASP A 70 0.45 -0.93 -8.59
N LEU A 71 0.87 -1.04 -7.32
CA LEU A 71 0.71 -2.28 -6.56
C LEU A 71 -0.76 -2.59 -6.28
N HIS A 72 -1.56 -1.61 -5.84
CA HIS A 72 -3.00 -1.79 -5.68
C HIS A 72 -3.63 -2.25 -7.00
N ASN A 73 -3.31 -1.57 -8.11
CA ASN A 73 -3.82 -1.93 -9.44
C ASN A 73 -3.44 -3.36 -9.84
N ALA A 74 -2.22 -3.80 -9.53
CA ALA A 74 -1.78 -5.17 -9.80
C ALA A 74 -2.59 -6.21 -9.01
N TYR A 75 -2.88 -5.96 -7.72
CA TYR A 75 -3.71 -6.86 -6.91
C TYR A 75 -5.16 -6.88 -7.36
N TYR A 76 -5.76 -5.72 -7.62
CA TYR A 76 -7.13 -5.64 -8.16
C TYR A 76 -7.22 -6.30 -9.53
N GLY A 77 -6.23 -6.08 -10.42
CA GLY A 77 -6.15 -6.72 -11.72
C GLY A 77 -5.98 -8.25 -11.66
N ALA A 78 -5.43 -8.76 -10.55
CA ALA A 78 -5.33 -10.19 -10.28
C ALA A 78 -6.59 -10.80 -9.63
N GLY A 79 -7.61 -9.98 -9.33
CA GLY A 79 -8.89 -10.41 -8.76
C GLY A 79 -9.01 -10.26 -7.25
N ALA A 80 -8.16 -9.46 -6.60
CA ALA A 80 -8.40 -9.07 -5.21
C ALA A 80 -9.69 -8.24 -5.10
N ASP A 81 -10.47 -8.49 -4.06
CA ASP A 81 -11.67 -7.72 -3.70
C ASP A 81 -11.36 -6.66 -2.64
N ILE A 82 -10.41 -6.97 -1.77
CA ILE A 82 -10.00 -6.18 -0.62
C ILE A 82 -8.49 -5.98 -0.73
N SER A 83 -8.04 -4.78 -0.41
CA SER A 83 -6.62 -4.47 -0.34
C SER A 83 -6.31 -3.77 0.97
N GLU A 84 -5.16 -4.09 1.54
CA GLU A 84 -4.63 -3.43 2.73
C GLU A 84 -4.01 -2.08 2.36
N THR A 85 -4.05 -1.13 3.28
CA THR A 85 -3.30 0.11 3.14
C THR A 85 -1.81 -0.16 3.38
N ASN A 86 -0.92 0.55 2.68
CA ASN A 86 0.53 0.49 2.94
C ASN A 86 0.90 1.30 4.20
N THR A 87 0.44 0.80 5.35
CA THR A 87 0.52 1.48 6.66
C THR A 87 0.86 0.50 7.80
N PHE A 88 1.64 -0.54 7.52
CA PHE A 88 1.91 -1.61 8.49
C PHE A 88 2.65 -1.09 9.75
N SER A 89 3.49 -0.07 9.61
CA SER A 89 4.29 0.52 10.69
C SER A 89 3.89 1.97 11.03
N SER A 90 2.77 2.45 10.49
CA SER A 90 2.25 3.82 10.69
C SER A 90 1.33 3.90 11.92
N THR A 91 1.90 3.91 13.12
CA THR A 91 1.18 4.03 14.42
C THR A 91 1.22 5.42 15.02
#